data_AF-K7ZVY4-F1
#
_entry.id   AF-K7ZVY4-F1
#
_cell.length_a   1.000
_cell.length_b   1.000
_cell.length_c   1.000
_cell.angle_alpha   90.00
_cell.angle_beta   90.00
_cell.angle_gamma   90.00
#
_symmetry.space_group_name_H-M   'P 1'
#
loop_
_entity.id
_entity.type
_entity.pdbx_description
1 polymer ?
#
loop_
_entity_poly.entity_id
_entity_poly.type
_entity_poly.pdbx_seq_one_letter_code
_entity_poly.pdbx_strand_id
1 'polypeptide(L)'
;GESYKPIVAEAATKQVDKVYNRIMVTHLLMDDAQENRVAGAVGFNVRTGNYHVFKSKSTIVGAGGASNIFKPRSVGEGMGRVWYAPWSSGSAYGLLIEAGAKMTQMENRIVLARFKDG
;
A
#
# COMPACT_ATOMS: atom_id res chain seq x y z
N GLY A 1 18.49 7.86 10.90
CA GLY A 1 17.05 7.53 10.89
C GLY A 1 16.75 6.06 11.09
N GLU A 2 17.68 5.26 11.62
CA GLU A 2 17.53 3.80 11.78
C GLU A 2 16.32 3.43 12.66
N SER A 3 16.12 4.15 13.76
CA SER A 3 14.98 3.94 14.67
C SER A 3 13.70 4.74 14.38
N TYR A 4 13.63 5.50 13.27
CA TYR A 4 12.47 6.38 13.05
C TYR A 4 11.15 5.60 12.93
N LYS A 5 11.12 4.54 12.11
CA LYS A 5 9.92 3.71 11.94
C LYS A 5 9.57 2.90 13.20
N PRO A 6 10.51 2.27 13.92
CA PRO A 6 10.22 1.60 15.19
C PRO A 6 9.52 2.51 16.22
N ILE A 7 10.03 3.73 16.43
CA ILE A 7 9.46 4.70 17.40
C ILE A 7 8.01 5.05 17.03
N VAL A 8 7.75 5.38 15.76
CA VAL A 8 6.39 5.71 15.30
C VAL A 8 5.46 4.49 15.37
N ALA A 9 5.97 3.29 15.07
CA ALA A 9 5.19 2.06 15.13
C ALA A 9 4.77 1.70 16.56
N GLU A 10 5.68 1.87 17.52
CA GLU A 10 5.41 1.63 18.93
C GLU A 10 4.30 2.56 19.44
N ALA A 11 4.41 3.86 19.15
CA ALA A 11 3.39 4.82 19.52
C ALA A 11 2.01 4.48 18.92
N ALA A 12 1.95 4.13 17.63
CA ALA A 12 0.70 3.77 16.96
C ALA A 12 0.10 2.47 17.52
N THR A 13 0.92 1.45 17.78
CA THR A 13 0.44 0.14 18.27
C THR A 13 -0.18 0.25 19.67
N LYS A 14 0.29 1.19 20.50
CA LYS A 14 -0.29 1.47 21.83
C LYS A 14 -1.68 2.12 21.77
N GLN A 15 -2.10 2.63 20.62
CA GLN A 15 -3.33 3.43 20.46
C GLN A 15 -4.42 2.74 19.63
N VAL A 16 -4.22 1.49 19.23
CA VAL A 16 -5.17 0.74 18.38
C VAL A 16 -5.61 -0.55 19.06
N ASP A 17 -6.87 -0.94 18.83
CA ASP A 17 -7.42 -2.16 19.42
C ASP A 17 -6.76 -3.43 18.87
N LYS A 18 -6.47 -3.44 17.56
CA LYS A 18 -5.95 -4.61 16.85
C LYS A 18 -4.99 -4.20 15.73
N VAL A 19 -3.93 -4.98 15.59
CA VAL A 19 -3.00 -4.90 14.44
C VAL A 19 -2.98 -6.25 13.75
N TYR A 20 -3.30 -6.25 12.46
CA TYR A 20 -3.21 -7.44 11.62
C TYR A 20 -1.99 -7.34 10.71
N ASN A 21 -0.98 -8.15 11.00
CA ASN A 21 0.24 -8.23 10.21
C ASN A 21 0.15 -9.34 9.16
N ARG A 22 0.94 -9.20 8.08
CA ARG A 22 1.09 -10.21 7.01
C ARG A 22 -0.21 -10.51 6.26
N ILE A 23 -1.14 -9.57 6.22
CA ILE A 23 -2.32 -9.65 5.36
C ILE A 23 -2.12 -8.71 4.18
N MET A 24 -2.14 -9.26 2.97
CA MET A 24 -2.18 -8.48 1.74
C MET A 24 -3.64 -8.17 1.40
N VAL A 25 -4.03 -6.90 1.54
CA VAL A 25 -5.33 -6.43 1.07
C VAL A 25 -5.30 -6.35 -0.45
N THR A 26 -6.33 -6.89 -1.11
CA THR A 26 -6.40 -7.00 -2.57
C THR A 26 -7.56 -6.20 -3.16
N HIS A 27 -8.67 -6.09 -2.45
CA HIS A 27 -9.87 -5.37 -2.92
C HIS A 27 -10.54 -4.63 -1.76
N LEU A 28 -11.17 -3.50 -2.09
CA LEU A 28 -12.17 -2.88 -1.23
C LEU A 28 -13.53 -3.55 -1.45
N LEU A 29 -14.38 -3.54 -0.43
CA LEU A 29 -15.76 -3.98 -0.52
C LEU A 29 -16.66 -2.76 -0.64
N MET A 30 -17.55 -2.76 -1.63
CA MET A 30 -18.57 -1.74 -1.80
C MET A 30 -19.86 -2.17 -1.09
N ASP A 31 -20.63 -1.19 -0.61
CA ASP A 31 -21.95 -1.37 -0.02
C ASP A 31 -22.96 -1.76 -1.12
N ASP A 32 -23.83 -2.73 -0.84
CA ASP A 32 -24.85 -3.22 -1.77
C ASP A 32 -26.13 -2.38 -1.75
N ALA A 33 -26.40 -1.71 -0.63
CA ALA A 33 -27.57 -0.86 -0.44
C ALA A 33 -27.30 0.61 -0.73
N GLN A 34 -26.03 1.05 -0.63
CA GLN A 34 -25.65 2.43 -0.89
C GLN A 34 -24.57 2.55 -1.97
N GLU A 35 -24.95 3.17 -3.09
CA GLU A 35 -24.02 3.45 -4.18
C GLU A 35 -22.82 4.29 -3.71
N ASN A 36 -21.64 3.99 -4.26
CA ASN A 36 -20.40 4.72 -4.04
C ASN A 36 -19.98 4.81 -2.55
N ARG A 37 -20.26 3.76 -1.78
CA ARG A 37 -19.83 3.65 -0.37
C ARG A 37 -18.96 2.41 -0.16
N VAL A 38 -17.79 2.60 0.46
CA VAL A 38 -16.95 1.49 0.93
C VAL A 38 -17.54 0.90 2.21
N ALA A 39 -17.68 -0.42 2.24
CA ALA A 39 -18.17 -1.21 3.36
C ALA A 39 -17.07 -2.05 4.05
N GLY A 40 -15.86 -2.07 3.50
CA GLY A 40 -14.78 -2.91 4.01
C GLY A 40 -13.66 -3.16 3.04
N ALA A 41 -12.90 -4.23 3.32
CA ALA A 41 -11.82 -4.71 2.47
C ALA A 41 -11.63 -6.22 2.64
N VAL A 42 -11.02 -6.84 1.64
CA VAL A 42 -10.65 -8.26 1.67
C VAL A 42 -9.18 -8.46 1.34
N GLY A 43 -8.62 -9.51 1.90
CA GLY A 43 -7.23 -9.89 1.70
C GLY A 43 -6.97 -11.29 2.19
N PHE A 44 -5.72 -11.72 2.07
CA PHE A 44 -5.30 -13.01 2.57
C PHE A 44 -4.00 -12.90 3.35
N ASN A 45 -3.84 -13.79 4.32
CA ASN A 45 -2.61 -13.89 5.08
C ASN A 45 -1.53 -14.56 4.22
N VAL A 46 -0.44 -13.86 3.94
CA VAL A 46 0.63 -14.37 3.05
C VAL A 46 1.46 -15.51 3.64
N ARG A 47 1.25 -15.84 4.93
CA ARG A 47 1.92 -16.97 5.60
C ARG A 47 1.03 -18.21 5.70
N THR A 48 -0.27 -18.02 5.91
CA THR A 48 -1.20 -19.14 6.15
C THR A 48 -2.18 -19.38 5.01
N GLY A 49 -2.33 -18.44 4.08
CA GLY A 49 -3.36 -18.48 3.03
C GLY A 49 -4.76 -18.15 3.52
N ASN A 50 -4.96 -17.89 4.82
CA ASN A 50 -6.28 -17.60 5.37
C ASN A 50 -6.88 -16.35 4.71
N TYR A 51 -8.13 -16.47 4.27
CA TYR A 51 -8.89 -15.36 3.73
C TYR A 51 -9.46 -14.50 4.86
N HIS A 52 -9.36 -13.18 4.71
CA HIS A 52 -9.82 -12.21 5.70
C HIS A 52 -10.82 -11.24 5.07
N VAL A 53 -11.96 -11.07 5.75
CA VAL A 53 -12.99 -10.10 5.42
C VAL A 53 -13.07 -9.08 6.54
N PHE A 54 -12.75 -7.82 6.23
CA PHE A 54 -12.87 -6.70 7.16
C PHE A 54 -14.11 -5.90 6.80
N LYS A 55 -15.09 -5.83 7.71
CA LYS A 55 -16.23 -4.93 7.60
C LYS A 55 -15.93 -3.65 8.36
N SER A 56 -16.15 -2.49 7.75
CA SER A 56 -15.87 -1.19 8.37
C SER A 56 -16.83 -0.11 7.88
N LYS A 57 -17.16 0.85 8.75
CA LYS A 57 -17.97 2.02 8.39
C LYS A 57 -17.16 3.07 7.61
N SER A 58 -15.85 3.11 7.84
CA SER A 58 -14.89 4.01 7.19
C SER A 58 -13.58 3.27 6.98
N THR A 59 -12.89 3.52 5.87
CA THR A 59 -11.63 2.87 5.49
C THR A 59 -10.61 3.90 5.06
N ILE A 60 -9.38 3.78 5.56
CA ILE A 60 -8.23 4.61 5.15
C ILE A 60 -7.21 3.70 4.45
N VAL A 61 -6.81 4.06 3.24
CA VAL A 61 -5.81 3.31 2.46
C VAL A 61 -4.44 4.00 2.56
N GLY A 62 -3.60 3.49 3.44
CA GLY A 62 -2.22 3.97 3.66
C GLY A 62 -1.15 3.06 3.04
N ALA A 63 -1.29 2.67 1.76
CA ALA A 63 -0.46 1.63 1.14
C ALA A 63 0.79 2.14 0.37
N GLY A 64 1.13 3.42 0.52
CA GLY A 64 2.27 4.04 -0.16
C GLY A 64 2.06 4.29 -1.65
N GLY A 65 3.11 4.74 -2.34
CA GLY A 65 3.08 5.00 -3.78
C GLY A 65 3.29 3.76 -4.64
N ALA A 66 3.92 3.93 -5.79
CA ALA A 66 4.26 2.84 -6.70
C ALA A 66 5.71 2.92 -7.19
N SER A 67 6.45 1.84 -6.99
CA SER A 67 7.81 1.59 -7.48
C SER A 67 7.77 0.49 -8.53
N ASN A 68 8.86 0.30 -9.27
CA ASN A 68 9.01 -0.78 -10.27
C ASN A 68 7.97 -0.78 -11.40
N ILE A 69 7.24 0.33 -11.62
CA ILE A 69 6.40 0.51 -12.82
C ILE A 69 7.28 0.65 -14.07
N PHE A 70 8.42 1.34 -13.95
CA PHE A 70 9.38 1.54 -15.03
C PHE A 70 10.59 0.64 -14.86
N LYS A 71 11.20 0.21 -15.98
CA LYS A 71 12.43 -0.58 -15.95
C LYS A 71 13.56 0.21 -15.26
N PRO A 72 14.18 -0.33 -14.19
CA PRO A 72 15.27 0.34 -13.48
C PRO A 72 16.57 0.34 -14.30
N ARG A 73 17.54 1.17 -13.87
CA ARG A 73 18.87 1.25 -14.52
C ARG A 73 19.72 -0.01 -14.31
N SER A 74 19.61 -0.64 -13.15
CA SER A 74 20.26 -1.92 -12.85
C SER A 74 19.26 -3.05 -13.06
N VAL A 75 19.64 -4.07 -13.84
CA VAL A 75 18.85 -5.28 -14.11
C VAL A 75 19.48 -6.50 -13.43
N GLY A 76 18.70 -7.57 -13.21
CA GLY A 76 19.13 -8.73 -12.42
C GLY A 76 18.98 -8.48 -10.92
N GLU A 77 19.97 -8.86 -10.12
CA GLU A 77 19.93 -8.72 -8.65
C GLU A 77 19.75 -7.25 -8.19
N GLY A 78 20.25 -6.30 -8.98
CA GLY A 78 20.14 -4.87 -8.70
C GLY A 78 18.74 -4.28 -8.85
N MET A 79 17.75 -5.03 -9.36
CA MET A 79 16.38 -4.52 -9.56
C MET A 79 15.68 -4.13 -8.25
N GLY A 80 16.07 -4.72 -7.12
CA GLY A 80 15.55 -4.35 -5.80
C GLY A 80 16.04 -2.98 -5.30
N ARG A 81 17.09 -2.41 -5.91
CA ARG A 81 17.68 -1.12 -5.51
C ARG A 81 17.01 0.08 -6.18
N VAL A 82 15.69 0.17 -6.06
CA VAL A 82 14.96 1.38 -6.45
C VAL A 82 15.09 2.45 -5.38
N TRP A 83 15.03 3.73 -5.78
CA TRP A 83 15.19 4.85 -4.85
C TRP A 83 14.05 4.95 -3.84
N TYR A 84 12.81 4.72 -4.29
CA TYR A 84 11.64 4.67 -3.42
C TYR A 84 11.49 3.26 -2.83
N ALA A 85 10.48 3.04 -1.99
CA ALA A 85 10.28 1.73 -1.37
C ALA A 85 10.00 0.63 -2.42
N PRO A 86 10.81 -0.43 -2.54
CA PRO A 86 10.63 -1.46 -3.57
C PRO A 86 9.39 -2.32 -3.37
N TRP A 87 8.86 -2.38 -2.15
CA TRP A 87 7.63 -3.08 -1.79
C TRP A 87 6.35 -2.27 -2.04
N SER A 88 6.45 -1.00 -2.44
CA SER A 88 5.30 -0.19 -2.81
C SER A 88 4.85 -0.50 -4.23
N SER A 89 3.78 -1.29 -4.39
CA SER A 89 3.28 -1.80 -5.67
C SER A 89 2.16 -0.97 -6.30
N GLY A 90 1.85 0.21 -5.77
CA GLY A 90 0.72 1.02 -6.23
C GLY A 90 -0.65 0.57 -5.72
N SER A 91 -0.70 -0.24 -4.65
CA SER A 91 -1.97 -0.69 -4.05
C SER A 91 -2.86 0.47 -3.60
N ALA A 92 -2.28 1.60 -3.17
CA ALA A 92 -3.07 2.78 -2.82
C ALA A 92 -3.84 3.36 -4.01
N TYR A 93 -3.34 3.16 -5.24
CA TYR A 93 -4.03 3.59 -6.46
C TYR A 93 -5.00 2.51 -6.92
N GLY A 94 -4.53 1.27 -7.07
CA GLY A 94 -5.36 0.16 -7.58
C GLY A 94 -6.62 -0.05 -6.74
N LEU A 95 -6.50 -0.07 -5.41
CA LEU A 95 -7.66 -0.26 -4.52
C LEU A 95 -8.69 0.87 -4.66
N LEU A 96 -8.23 2.11 -4.80
CA LEU A 96 -9.10 3.29 -4.82
C LEU A 96 -9.72 3.53 -6.19
N ILE A 97 -8.97 3.32 -7.28
CA ILE A 97 -9.46 3.45 -8.65
C ILE A 97 -10.60 2.45 -8.90
N GLU A 98 -10.42 1.18 -8.51
CA GLU A 98 -11.46 0.15 -8.64
C GLU A 98 -12.71 0.46 -7.80
N ALA A 99 -12.54 1.19 -6.68
CA ALA A 99 -13.66 1.66 -5.86
C ALA A 99 -14.33 2.94 -6.41
N GLY A 100 -13.92 3.46 -7.57
CA GLY A 100 -14.47 4.66 -8.18
C GLY A 100 -13.96 5.98 -7.60
N ALA A 101 -12.89 5.95 -6.80
CA ALA A 101 -12.31 7.18 -6.25
C ALA A 101 -11.67 8.02 -7.35
N LYS A 102 -11.93 9.33 -7.31
CA LYS A 102 -11.35 10.28 -8.26
C LYS A 102 -9.85 10.46 -7.99
N MET A 103 -9.05 10.29 -9.03
CA MET A 103 -7.61 10.52 -9.00
C MET A 103 -7.28 11.91 -9.56
N THR A 104 -6.11 12.43 -9.20
CA THR A 104 -5.62 13.73 -9.69
C THR A 104 -4.13 13.67 -9.93
N GLN A 105 -3.65 14.42 -10.93
CA GLN A 105 -2.22 14.52 -11.29
C GLN A 105 -1.51 13.16 -11.46
N MET A 106 -2.20 12.14 -12.00
CA MET A 106 -1.64 10.79 -12.17
C MET A 106 -0.50 10.74 -13.19
N GLU A 107 -0.40 11.75 -14.06
CA GLU A 107 0.71 11.96 -14.99
C GLU A 107 2.00 12.46 -14.30
N ASN A 108 1.87 13.03 -13.10
CA ASN A 108 3.01 13.57 -12.37
C ASN A 108 3.86 12.42 -11.80
N ARG A 109 5.10 12.33 -12.25
CA ARG A 109 6.07 11.34 -11.78
C ARG A 109 7.31 12.01 -11.22
N ILE A 110 7.89 11.39 -10.21
CA ILE A 110 9.14 11.84 -9.61
C ILE A 110 10.33 11.09 -10.23
N VAL A 111 11.31 11.82 -10.75
CA VAL A 111 12.58 11.29 -11.25
C VAL A 111 13.69 12.02 -10.51
N LEU A 112 14.53 11.29 -9.78
CA LEU A 112 15.51 11.89 -8.89
C LEU A 112 16.94 11.64 -9.34
N ALA A 113 17.74 12.70 -9.29
CA ALA A 113 19.19 12.61 -9.42
C ALA A 113 19.78 12.19 -8.07
N ARG A 114 20.46 11.04 -8.03
CA ARG A 114 21.13 10.46 -6.85
C ARG A 114 22.44 9.81 -7.28
N PHE A 115 23.28 9.46 -6.31
CA PHE A 115 24.51 8.69 -6.57
C PHE A 115 24.17 7.37 -7.26
N LYS A 116 25.01 7.00 -8.24
CA LYS A 116 24.82 5.80 -9.07
C LYS A 116 25.15 4.51 -8.31
N ASP A 117 26.17 4.55 -7.45
CA ASP A 117 26.84 3.36 -6.88
C ASP A 117 26.85 3.35 -5.34
N GLY A 118 25.78 3.88 -4.71
CA GLY A 118 25.62 3.84 -3.25
C GLY A 118 25.39 2.44 -2.68
#